data_AF-A0A961XG39-F1
#
_entry.id   AF-A0A961XG39-F1
#
_cell.length_a   1.000
_cell.length_b   1.000
_cell.length_c   1.000
_cell.angle_alpha   90.00
_cell.angle_beta   90.00
_cell.angle_gamma   90.00
#
_symmetry.space_group_name_H-M   'P 1'
#
loop_
_entity.id
_entity.type
_entity.pdbx_description
1 polymer ?
#
loop_
_entity_poly.entity_id
_entity_poly.type
_entity_poly.pdbx_seq_one_letter_code
_entity_poly.pdbx_strand_id
1 'polypeptide(L)'
;ALSLETSDPPRKVSRQAFNLFPKIREIDDLITKDLSRRLFEVHPKVAFWRLNGERAMRLPKKIKGKVNPDGMQERMRLLETHGIWEGLLDAKPPRGAAQDDLLDACACLAIASRIARGIARPFPDPPAIDPNGITIAIWA
;
A
#
# COMPACT_ATOMS: atom_id res chain seq x y z
N ALA A 1 -16.65 -19.90 12.18
CA ALA A 1 -17.33 -21.08 11.62
C ALA A 1 -17.68 -20.79 10.17
N LEU A 2 -18.54 -19.81 9.90
CA LEU A 2 -19.00 -19.45 8.55
C LEU A 2 -17.90 -19.31 7.47
N SER A 3 -16.86 -18.50 7.66
CA SER A 3 -15.78 -18.36 6.66
C SER A 3 -15.10 -19.68 6.28
N LEU A 4 -15.00 -20.65 7.20
CA LEU A 4 -14.41 -21.96 6.91
C LEU A 4 -15.35 -22.83 6.06
N GLU A 5 -16.66 -22.68 6.30
CA GLU A 5 -17.71 -23.43 5.59
C GLU A 5 -17.94 -22.87 4.18
N THR A 6 -17.72 -21.58 3.95
CA THR A 6 -18.12 -20.89 2.71
C THR A 6 -16.97 -20.49 1.78
N SER A 7 -15.71 -20.83 2.08
CA SER A 7 -14.57 -20.49 1.21
C SER A 7 -14.03 -21.71 0.48
N ASP A 8 -13.51 -21.53 -0.74
CA ASP A 8 -12.81 -22.56 -1.49
C ASP A 8 -11.38 -22.10 -1.85
N PRO A 9 -10.32 -22.76 -1.37
CA PRO A 9 -10.35 -23.85 -0.38
C PRO A 9 -10.85 -23.38 1.01
N PRO A 10 -11.30 -24.29 1.89
CA PRO A 10 -11.74 -23.95 3.24
C PRO A 10 -10.67 -23.21 4.04
N ARG A 11 -10.96 -21.98 4.45
CA ARG A 11 -10.03 -21.08 5.16
C ARG A 11 -10.76 -20.31 6.25
N LYS A 12 -10.13 -20.24 7.41
CA LYS A 12 -10.53 -19.30 8.46
C LYS A 12 -9.93 -17.92 8.14
N VAL A 13 -10.61 -16.86 8.56
CA VAL A 13 -10.02 -15.52 8.62
C VAL A 13 -8.85 -15.57 9.62
N SER A 14 -7.69 -15.04 9.22
CA SER A 14 -6.54 -14.98 10.12
C SER A 14 -6.85 -14.07 11.32
N ARG A 15 -6.30 -14.37 12.49
CA ARG A 15 -6.49 -13.52 13.69
C ARG A 15 -6.07 -12.07 13.44
N GLN A 16 -5.01 -11.87 12.65
CA GLN A 16 -4.55 -10.54 12.26
C GLN A 16 -5.60 -9.82 11.40
N ALA A 17 -6.15 -10.47 10.36
CA ALA A 17 -7.17 -9.86 9.51
C ALA A 17 -8.47 -9.59 10.30
N PHE A 18 -8.88 -10.52 11.16
CA PHE A 18 -10.07 -10.34 12.00
C PHE A 18 -9.95 -9.12 12.92
N ASN A 19 -8.76 -8.88 13.47
CA ASN A 19 -8.49 -7.71 14.31
C ASN A 19 -8.46 -6.38 13.55
N LEU A 20 -8.42 -6.39 12.21
CA LEU A 20 -8.56 -5.17 11.40
C LEU A 20 -10.02 -4.76 11.21
N PHE A 21 -10.99 -5.68 11.35
CA PHE A 21 -12.40 -5.42 11.07
C PHE A 21 -12.99 -4.23 11.84
N PRO A 22 -12.68 -4.00 13.13
CA PRO A 22 -13.16 -2.81 13.83
C PRO A 22 -12.70 -1.51 13.16
N LYS A 23 -11.44 -1.43 12.73
CA LYS A 23 -10.88 -0.24 12.06
C LYS A 23 -11.37 -0.08 10.62
N ILE A 24 -11.59 -1.18 9.91
CA ILE A 24 -12.21 -1.14 8.58
C ILE A 24 -13.62 -0.56 8.69
N ARG A 25 -14.43 -1.02 9.66
CA ARG A 25 -15.79 -0.48 9.89
C ARG A 25 -15.78 0.99 10.30
N GLU A 26 -14.86 1.39 11.19
CA GLU A 26 -14.70 2.79 11.58
C GLU A 26 -14.41 3.70 10.37
N ILE A 27 -13.59 3.24 9.42
CA ILE A 27 -13.32 3.98 8.18
C ILE A 27 -14.56 3.96 7.28
N ASP A 28 -15.24 2.82 7.14
CA ASP A 28 -16.44 2.66 6.32
C ASP A 28 -17.57 3.61 6.78
N ASP A 29 -17.78 3.72 8.09
CA ASP A 29 -18.77 4.63 8.70
C ASP A 29 -18.42 6.13 8.48
N LEU A 30 -17.13 6.44 8.27
CA LEU A 30 -16.65 7.81 8.07
C LEU A 30 -16.59 8.23 6.59
N ILE A 31 -16.44 7.29 5.66
CA ILE A 31 -16.31 7.62 4.25
C ILE A 31 -17.67 7.98 3.66
N THR A 32 -17.79 9.23 3.24
CA THR A 32 -18.90 9.70 2.43
C THR A 32 -18.51 9.77 0.96
N LYS A 33 -19.50 9.83 0.06
CA LYS A 33 -19.30 10.05 -1.38
C LYS A 33 -18.47 11.32 -1.68
N ASP A 34 -18.61 12.36 -0.86
CA ASP A 34 -17.83 13.59 -1.06
C ASP A 34 -16.40 13.45 -0.56
N LEU A 35 -16.18 12.73 0.56
CA LEU A 35 -14.86 12.42 1.06
C LEU A 35 -14.10 11.49 0.11
N SER A 36 -14.77 10.51 -0.49
CA SER A 36 -14.16 9.54 -1.42
C SER A 36 -13.56 10.20 -2.67
N ARG A 37 -13.98 11.41 -3.04
CA ARG A 37 -13.38 12.18 -4.14
C ARG A 37 -12.00 12.74 -3.81
N ARG A 38 -11.64 12.80 -2.52
CA ARG A 38 -10.39 13.38 -2.01
C ARG A 38 -9.53 12.36 -1.26
N LEU A 39 -10.06 11.17 -1.02
CA LEU A 39 -9.38 10.06 -0.38
C LEU A 39 -8.87 9.09 -1.45
N PHE A 40 -7.59 8.75 -1.39
CA PHE A 40 -6.95 7.86 -2.36
C PHE A 40 -6.30 6.70 -1.62
N GLU A 41 -6.73 5.48 -1.92
CA GLU A 41 -6.07 4.28 -1.41
C GLU A 41 -4.80 3.99 -2.23
N VAL A 42 -3.69 3.69 -1.56
CA VAL A 42 -2.41 3.35 -2.18
C VAL A 42 -1.82 2.14 -1.46
N HIS A 43 -1.25 1.21 -2.22
CA HIS A 43 -0.63 0.01 -1.66
C HIS A 43 0.88 -0.04 -1.98
N PRO A 44 1.79 -0.19 -0.99
CA PRO A 44 3.24 -0.11 -1.21
C PRO A 44 3.79 -1.05 -2.29
N LYS A 45 3.31 -2.30 -2.36
CA LYS A 45 3.75 -3.23 -3.41
C LYS A 45 3.39 -2.77 -4.83
N VAL A 46 2.21 -2.17 -4.99
CA VAL A 46 1.74 -1.63 -6.27
C VAL A 46 2.49 -0.34 -6.59
N ALA A 47 2.74 0.49 -5.58
CA ALA A 47 3.58 1.68 -5.68
C ALA A 47 4.99 1.33 -6.20
N PHE A 48 5.70 0.40 -5.54
CA PHE A 48 7.02 -0.02 -6.01
C PHE A 48 6.99 -0.59 -7.43
N TRP A 49 6.01 -1.42 -7.76
CA TRP A 49 5.83 -1.95 -9.12
C TRP A 49 5.67 -0.82 -10.14
N ARG A 50 4.82 0.16 -9.88
CA ARG A 50 4.60 1.32 -10.75
C ARG A 50 5.86 2.15 -10.90
N LEU A 51 6.52 2.48 -9.79
CA LEU A 51 7.74 3.30 -9.77
C LEU A 51 8.90 2.59 -10.48
N ASN A 52 8.93 1.27 -10.46
CA ASN A 52 9.92 0.43 -11.15
C ASN A 52 9.56 0.14 -12.62
N GLY A 53 8.75 0.99 -13.25
CA GLY A 53 8.36 0.82 -14.65
C GLY A 53 7.50 -0.41 -14.90
N GLU A 54 6.54 -0.65 -14.01
CA GLU A 54 5.60 -1.78 -14.10
C GLU A 54 6.28 -3.16 -14.02
N ARG A 55 7.39 -3.23 -13.29
CA ARG A 55 8.13 -4.46 -13.03
C ARG A 55 8.21 -4.72 -11.54
N ALA A 56 8.03 -5.98 -11.16
CA ALA A 56 8.26 -6.39 -9.77
C ALA A 56 9.69 -6.05 -9.33
N MET A 57 9.86 -5.67 -8.07
CA MET A 57 11.19 -5.53 -7.47
C MET A 57 11.95 -6.85 -7.62
N ARG A 58 13.23 -6.82 -8.02
CA ARG A 58 14.00 -8.02 -8.31
C ARG A 58 14.32 -8.80 -7.04
N LEU A 59 14.63 -8.07 -5.95
CA LEU A 59 15.03 -8.67 -4.70
C LEU A 59 13.87 -8.66 -3.69
N PRO A 60 13.64 -9.78 -2.98
CA PRO A 60 12.61 -9.85 -1.96
C PRO A 60 12.93 -8.89 -0.82
N LYS A 61 11.90 -8.27 -0.24
CA LYS A 61 12.05 -7.38 0.94
C LYS A 61 12.55 -8.14 2.16
N LYS A 62 12.15 -9.41 2.29
CA LYS A 62 12.50 -10.31 3.40
C LYS A 62 12.87 -11.70 2.88
N ILE A 63 13.85 -12.35 3.49
CA ILE A 63 14.23 -13.74 3.25
C ILE A 63 14.03 -14.51 4.56
N LYS A 64 13.20 -15.56 4.54
CA LYS A 64 12.85 -16.37 5.73
C LYS A 64 12.42 -15.52 6.93
N GLY A 65 11.62 -14.48 6.67
CA GLY A 65 11.10 -13.56 7.69
C GLY A 65 12.07 -12.48 8.17
N LYS A 66 13.35 -12.51 7.77
CA LYS A 66 14.34 -11.49 8.10
C LYS A 66 14.44 -10.46 6.99
N VAL A 67 14.70 -9.20 7.36
CA VAL A 67 14.96 -8.12 6.40
C VAL A 67 16.12 -8.53 5.49
N ASN A 68 15.95 -8.32 4.18
CA ASN A 68 16.98 -8.54 3.19
C ASN A 68 17.67 -7.20 2.87
N PRO A 69 18.92 -6.96 3.31
CA PRO A 69 19.60 -5.67 3.09
C PRO A 69 19.66 -5.27 1.62
N ASP A 70 19.96 -6.21 0.71
CA ASP A 70 20.05 -5.91 -0.72
C ASP A 70 18.69 -5.52 -1.31
N GLY A 71 17.61 -6.14 -0.81
CA GLY A 71 16.25 -5.82 -1.19
C GLY A 71 15.78 -4.47 -0.64
N MET A 72 16.26 -4.07 0.53
CA MET A 72 16.03 -2.74 1.09
C MET A 72 16.78 -1.67 0.28
N GLN A 73 18.05 -1.91 -0.02
CA GLN A 73 18.87 -0.99 -0.80
C GLN A 73 18.35 -0.81 -2.23
N GLU A 74 17.83 -1.88 -2.86
CA GLU A 74 17.15 -1.79 -4.16
C GLU A 74 15.96 -0.83 -4.12
N ARG A 75 15.15 -0.88 -3.05
CA ARG A 75 14.00 0.00 -2.85
C ARG A 75 14.43 1.44 -2.58
N MET A 76 15.46 1.65 -1.78
CA MET A 76 16.01 2.98 -1.51
C MET A 76 16.49 3.65 -2.80
N ARG A 77 17.35 2.96 -3.58
CA ARG A 77 17.83 3.49 -4.87
C ARG A 77 16.68 3.84 -5.81
N LEU A 78 15.64 3.01 -5.86
CA LEU A 78 14.47 3.31 -6.66
C LEU A 78 13.74 4.57 -6.16
N LEU A 79 13.56 4.73 -4.85
CA LEU A 79 12.89 5.90 -4.29
C LEU A 79 13.69 7.19 -4.50
N GLU A 80 15.02 7.12 -4.48
CA GLU A 80 15.90 8.25 -4.81
C GLU A 80 15.69 8.74 -6.24
N THR A 81 15.51 7.84 -7.22
CA THR A 81 15.23 8.25 -8.61
C THR A 81 13.88 8.95 -8.77
N HIS A 82 12.97 8.78 -7.80
CA HIS A 82 11.69 9.47 -7.72
C HIS A 82 11.70 10.67 -6.76
N GLY A 83 12.89 11.14 -6.38
CA GLY A 83 13.08 12.39 -5.63
C GLY A 83 12.88 12.29 -4.13
N ILE A 84 12.82 11.07 -3.57
CA ILE A 84 12.85 10.90 -2.12
C ILE A 84 14.29 11.08 -1.63
N TRP A 85 14.50 12.01 -0.72
CA TRP A 85 15.83 12.35 -0.19
C TRP A 85 16.46 11.18 0.58
N GLU A 86 17.72 10.86 0.28
CA GLU A 86 18.50 9.78 0.92
C GLU A 86 18.47 9.87 2.45
N GLY A 87 18.63 11.06 3.02
CA GLY A 87 18.58 11.23 4.48
C GLY A 87 17.24 10.89 5.12
N LEU A 88 16.13 10.92 4.37
CA LEU A 88 14.84 10.40 4.83
C LEU A 88 14.80 8.86 4.73
N LEU A 89 15.40 8.29 3.69
CA LEU A 89 15.43 6.84 3.47
C LEU A 89 16.30 6.11 4.48
N ASP A 90 17.32 6.79 5.02
CA ASP A 90 18.21 6.30 6.09
C ASP A 90 17.85 6.81 7.48
N ALA A 91 16.79 7.62 7.59
CA ALA A 91 16.35 8.13 8.88
C ALA A 91 15.91 6.98 9.79
N LYS A 92 16.08 7.19 11.11
CA LYS A 92 15.50 6.32 12.11
C LYS A 92 13.96 6.35 11.98
N PRO A 93 13.28 5.21 11.79
CA PRO A 93 11.83 5.18 11.70
C PRO A 93 11.16 5.68 13.00
N PRO A 94 9.93 6.21 12.92
CA PRO A 94 9.15 6.55 14.09
C PRO A 94 9.00 5.36 15.04
N ARG A 95 8.76 5.64 16.33
CA ARG A 95 8.57 4.60 17.35
C ARG A 95 7.46 3.63 16.91
N GLY A 96 7.79 2.34 16.82
CA GLY A 96 6.84 1.28 16.45
C GLY A 96 6.87 0.91 14.96
N ALA A 97 7.60 1.64 14.13
CA ALA A 97 7.85 1.29 12.73
C ALA A 97 9.23 0.66 12.55
N ALA A 98 9.35 -0.29 11.62
CA ALA A 98 10.62 -0.83 11.15
C ALA A 98 11.10 -0.06 9.91
N GLN A 99 12.37 -0.27 9.52
CA GLN A 99 12.94 0.38 8.34
C GLN A 99 12.15 0.05 7.06
N ASP A 100 11.62 -1.17 6.97
CA ASP A 100 10.82 -1.58 5.83
C ASP A 100 9.42 -0.98 5.78
N ASP A 101 8.91 -0.50 6.92
CA ASP A 101 7.67 0.28 6.98
C ASP A 101 7.92 1.72 6.52
N LEU A 102 9.07 2.31 6.87
CA LEU A 102 9.50 3.63 6.39
C LEU A 102 9.62 3.66 4.86
N LEU A 103 10.27 2.66 4.26
CA LEU A 103 10.38 2.59 2.79
C LEU A 103 9.02 2.38 2.12
N ASP A 104 8.13 1.57 2.71
CA ASP A 104 6.77 1.39 2.20
C ASP A 104 5.98 2.72 2.25
N ALA A 105 6.13 3.50 3.33
CA ALA A 105 5.52 4.84 3.44
C ALA A 105 6.10 5.83 2.43
N CYS A 106 7.42 5.81 2.18
CA CYS A 106 8.06 6.63 1.16
C CYS A 106 7.57 6.28 -0.26
N ALA A 107 7.33 5.00 -0.55
CA ALA A 107 6.73 4.59 -1.82
C ALA A 107 5.31 5.16 -1.97
N CYS A 108 4.48 5.08 -0.92
CA CYS A 108 3.17 5.72 -0.90
C CYS A 108 3.24 7.24 -1.07
N LEU A 109 4.23 7.91 -0.47
CA LEU A 109 4.47 9.35 -0.65
C LEU A 109 4.79 9.70 -2.11
N ALA A 110 5.64 8.90 -2.78
CA ALA A 110 5.93 9.09 -4.20
C ALA A 110 4.67 8.96 -5.07
N ILE A 111 3.76 8.02 -4.75
CA ILE A 111 2.46 7.93 -5.42
C ILE A 111 1.56 9.12 -5.08
N ALA A 112 1.52 9.57 -3.84
CA ALA A 112 0.75 10.76 -3.45
C ALA A 112 1.18 12.00 -4.26
N SER A 113 2.48 12.18 -4.50
CA SER A 113 3.00 13.22 -5.39
C SER A 113 2.49 13.07 -6.84
N ARG A 114 2.43 11.83 -7.35
CA ARG A 114 1.86 11.53 -8.68
C ARG A 114 0.35 11.80 -8.76
N ILE A 115 -0.40 11.52 -7.68
CA ILE A 115 -1.83 11.85 -7.56
C ILE A 115 -2.01 13.36 -7.61
N ALA A 116 -1.24 14.12 -6.80
CA ALA A 116 -1.30 15.58 -6.78
C ALA A 116 -0.99 16.23 -8.14
N ARG A 117 -0.15 15.56 -8.95
CA ARG A 117 0.19 15.98 -10.33
C ARG A 117 -0.79 15.48 -11.39
N GLY A 118 -1.80 14.69 -11.02
CA GLY A 118 -2.78 14.13 -11.96
C GLY A 118 -2.22 13.04 -12.90
N ILE A 119 -1.12 12.39 -12.53
CA ILE A 119 -0.45 11.38 -13.38
C ILE A 119 -0.48 9.95 -12.79
N ALA A 120 -1.01 9.78 -11.58
CA ALA A 120 -1.26 8.45 -11.01
C ALA A 120 -2.40 7.75 -11.76
N ARG A 121 -2.35 6.42 -11.81
CA ARG A 121 -3.37 5.59 -12.46
C ARG A 121 -4.04 4.66 -11.44
N PRO A 122 -5.35 4.48 -11.51
CA PRO A 122 -6.07 3.59 -10.62
C PRO A 122 -6.01 2.13 -11.07
N PHE A 123 -6.29 1.22 -10.14
CA PHE A 123 -6.60 -0.18 -10.38
C PHE A 123 -7.87 -0.55 -9.61
N PRO A 124 -8.96 -0.96 -10.30
CA PRO A 124 -9.12 -1.00 -11.75
C PRO A 124 -9.12 0.40 -12.40
N ASP A 125 -8.91 0.45 -13.72
CA ASP A 125 -9.10 1.63 -14.57
C ASP A 125 -10.16 1.28 -15.65
N PRO A 126 -11.38 1.86 -15.62
CA PRO A 126 -11.83 2.91 -14.68
C PRO A 126 -12.02 2.39 -13.24
N PRO A 127 -11.92 3.26 -12.21
CA PRO A 127 -12.25 2.92 -10.84
C PRO A 127 -13.66 2.33 -10.71
N ALA A 128 -13.81 1.34 -9.85
CA ALA A 128 -15.13 0.81 -9.50
C ALA A 128 -15.85 1.76 -8.53
N ILE A 129 -17.17 1.68 -8.48
CA ILE A 129 -18.01 2.41 -7.53
C ILE A 129 -18.85 1.38 -6.76
N ASP A 130 -18.85 1.48 -5.45
CA ASP A 130 -19.65 0.61 -4.59
C ASP A 130 -21.14 1.05 -4.56
N PRO A 131 -22.05 0.27 -3.94
CA PRO A 131 -23.46 0.63 -3.83
C PRO A 131 -23.74 1.95 -3.08
N ASN A 132 -22.81 2.40 -2.23
CA ASN A 132 -22.91 3.67 -1.49
C ASN A 132 -22.33 4.86 -2.27
N GLY A 133 -21.81 4.63 -3.49
CA GLY A 133 -21.20 5.66 -4.31
C GLY A 133 -19.74 5.97 -3.97
N ILE A 134 -19.07 5.12 -3.19
CA ILE A 134 -17.67 5.22 -2.80
C ILE A 134 -16.78 4.68 -3.92
N THR A 135 -15.71 5.40 -4.24
CA THR A 135 -14.72 4.97 -5.23
C THR A 135 -13.85 3.85 -4.68
N ILE A 136 -13.79 2.73 -5.41
CA ILE A 136 -12.93 1.58 -5.13
C ILE A 136 -11.80 1.55 -6.16
N ALA A 137 -10.60 1.95 -5.74
CA ALA A 137 -9.39 1.82 -6.55
C ALA A 137 -8.13 1.91 -5.69
N ILE A 138 -7.10 1.15 -6.09
CA ILE A 138 -5.73 1.34 -5.62
C ILE A 138 -4.99 2.22 -6.63
N TRP A 139 -4.45 3.35 -6.18
CA TRP A 139 -3.73 4.30 -7.03
C TRP A 139 -2.23 4.03 -7.07
N ALA A 140 -1.61 4.24 -8.24
CA ALA A 140 -0.15 4.20 -8.47
C ALA A 140 0.27 5.07 -9.67
#